data_AF-A0A679FUQ5-F1
#
_entry.id   AF-A0A679FUQ5-F1
#
_cell.length_a   1.000
_cell.length_b   1.000
_cell.length_c   1.000
_cell.angle_alpha   90.00
_cell.angle_beta   90.00
_cell.angle_gamma   90.00
#
_symmetry.space_group_name_H-M   'P 1'
#
loop_
_entity.id
_entity.type
_entity.pdbx_description
1 polymer ?
#
loop_
_entity_poly.entity_id
_entity_poly.type
_entity_poly.pdbx_seq_one_letter_code
_entity_poly.pdbx_strand_id
1 'polypeptide(L)'
;MLNNILELKNLYEQLLIILKQTDDSDSSYIINQVEHALYLINECLDQKQDNEQMQHLFIRLKEIYKTMNQPRIGLSDYFIWKDDYEERVKANESLDIIKDRLFQLFS
;
A
#
# COMPACT_ATOMS: atom_id res chain seq x y z
N MET A 1 17.88 0.31 -4.13
CA MET A 1 17.02 1.26 -3.39
C MET A 1 15.94 1.84 -4.31
N LEU A 2 16.31 2.59 -5.35
CA LEU A 2 15.36 3.18 -6.32
C LEU A 2 14.33 2.19 -6.87
N ASN A 3 14.73 1.00 -7.34
CA ASN A 3 13.80 -0.01 -7.86
C ASN A 3 12.74 -0.42 -6.83
N ASN A 4 13.13 -0.60 -5.56
CA ASN A 4 12.18 -0.93 -4.49
C ASN A 4 11.21 0.23 -4.23
N ILE A 5 11.68 1.49 -4.30
CA ILE A 5 10.80 2.67 -4.15
C ILE A 5 9.81 2.77 -5.30
N LEU A 6 10.24 2.51 -6.54
CA LEU A 6 9.36 2.49 -7.71
C LEU A 6 8.33 1.35 -7.63
N GLU A 7 8.74 0.17 -7.15
CA GLU A 7 7.83 -0.94 -6.93
C GLU A 7 6.81 -0.63 -5.83
N LEU A 8 7.25 -0.06 -4.70
CA LEU A 8 6.36 0.39 -3.62
C LEU A 8 5.35 1.41 -4.14
N LYS A 9 5.78 2.36 -4.96
CA LYS A 9 4.88 3.33 -5.61
C LYS A 9 3.77 2.62 -6.37
N ASN A 10 4.16 1.68 -7.23
CA ASN A 10 3.22 0.97 -8.08
C ASN A 10 2.24 0.11 -7.26
N LEU A 11 2.72 -0.57 -6.21
CA LEU A 11 1.87 -1.34 -5.30
C LEU A 11 0.87 -0.46 -4.55
N TYR A 12 1.32 0.71 -4.06
CA TYR A 12 0.43 1.66 -3.38
C TYR A 12 -0.60 2.30 -4.33
N GLU A 13 -0.23 2.60 -5.58
CA GLU A 13 -1.18 3.06 -6.61
C GLU A 13 -2.26 2.00 -6.89
N GLN A 14 -1.86 0.74 -7.07
CA GLN A 14 -2.80 -0.38 -7.27
C GLN A 14 -3.70 -0.58 -6.05
N LEU A 15 -3.15 -0.53 -4.84
CA LEU A 15 -3.91 -0.64 -3.61
C LEU A 15 -4.93 0.49 -3.48
N LEU A 16 -4.54 1.73 -3.77
CA LEU A 16 -5.43 2.88 -3.72
C LEU A 16 -6.61 2.74 -4.70
N ILE A 17 -6.36 2.23 -5.90
CA ILE A 17 -7.40 1.96 -6.89
C ILE A 17 -8.41 0.93 -6.34
N ILE A 18 -7.92 -0.17 -5.77
CA ILE A 18 -8.77 -1.22 -5.19
C ILE A 18 -9.63 -0.65 -4.04
N LEU A 19 -9.00 0.07 -3.10
CA LEU A 19 -9.69 0.63 -1.93
C LEU A 19 -10.72 1.70 -2.29
N LYS A 20 -10.50 2.48 -3.36
CA LYS A 20 -11.46 3.50 -3.82
C LYS A 20 -12.62 2.94 -4.63
N GLN A 21 -12.50 1.72 -5.14
CA GLN A 21 -13.58 1.03 -5.84
C GLN A 21 -14.56 0.33 -4.90
N THR A 22 -14.22 0.22 -3.62
CA THR A 22 -15.09 -0.32 -2.58
C THR A 22 -15.82 0.82 -1.86
N ASP A 23 -17.15 0.78 -1.80
CA ASP A 23 -17.98 1.67 -0.97
C ASP A 23 -17.91 1.25 0.52
N ASP A 24 -16.70 1.20 1.07
CA ASP A 24 -16.43 0.75 2.43
C ASP A 24 -15.78 1.85 3.26
N SER A 25 -16.48 2.32 4.29
CA SER A 25 -15.97 3.33 5.23
C SER A 25 -14.73 2.87 5.99
N ASP A 26 -14.59 1.56 6.21
CA ASP A 26 -13.49 0.98 7.00
C ASP A 26 -12.15 1.09 6.24
N SER A 27 -12.20 1.23 4.91
CA SER A 27 -11.03 1.47 4.06
C SER A 27 -10.39 2.85 4.25
N SER A 28 -11.13 3.83 4.79
CA SER A 28 -10.69 5.25 4.87
C SER A 28 -9.36 5.42 5.61
N TYR A 29 -9.14 4.64 6.68
CA TYR A 29 -7.89 4.68 7.41
C TYR A 29 -6.71 4.21 6.55
N ILE A 30 -6.88 3.08 5.86
CA ILE A 30 -5.85 2.50 4.98
C ILE A 30 -5.58 3.44 3.82
N ILE A 31 -6.62 4.01 3.20
CA ILE A 31 -6.51 4.99 2.11
C ILE A 31 -5.63 6.17 2.54
N ASN A 32 -5.88 6.76 3.71
CA ASN A 32 -5.08 7.90 4.20
C ASN A 32 -3.59 7.53 4.38
N GLN A 33 -3.28 6.32 4.84
CA GLN A 33 -1.89 5.86 4.96
C GLN A 33 -1.24 5.64 3.60
N VAL A 34 -1.96 5.06 2.64
CA VAL A 34 -1.50 4.83 1.27
C VAL A 34 -1.25 6.16 0.55
N GLU A 35 -2.16 7.14 0.68
CA GLU A 35 -1.99 8.47 0.10
C GLU A 35 -0.79 9.21 0.69
N HIS A 36 -0.57 9.12 2.01
CA HIS A 36 0.61 9.68 2.64
C HIS A 36 1.90 9.00 2.16
N ALA A 37 1.91 7.67 2.00
CA ALA A 37 3.06 6.95 1.44
C ALA A 37 3.38 7.42 0.00
N LEU A 38 2.36 7.53 -0.86
CA LEU A 38 2.52 8.01 -2.24
C LEU A 38 3.03 9.45 -2.30
N TYR A 39 2.54 10.33 -1.43
CA TYR A 39 3.04 11.70 -1.30
C TYR A 39 4.55 11.71 -1.01
N LEU A 40 5.00 10.94 -0.02
CA LEU A 40 6.43 10.88 0.36
C LEU A 40 7.30 10.31 -0.76
N ILE A 41 6.80 9.31 -1.49
CA ILE A 41 7.52 8.75 -2.63
C ILE A 41 7.66 9.78 -3.75
N ASN A 42 6.58 10.47 -4.12
CA ASN A 42 6.62 11.46 -5.20
C ASN A 42 7.53 12.63 -4.85
N GLU A 43 7.43 13.18 -3.63
CA GLU A 43 8.31 14.24 -3.14
C GLU A 43 9.80 13.84 -3.21
N CYS A 44 10.11 12.58 -2.91
CA CYS A 44 11.47 12.06 -2.99
C CYS A 44 11.92 11.87 -4.46
N LEU A 45 11.07 11.35 -5.34
CA LEU A 45 11.41 11.11 -6.75
C LEU A 45 11.57 12.40 -7.56
N ASP A 46 10.83 13.45 -7.20
CA ASP A 46 10.90 14.75 -7.87
C ASP A 46 12.19 15.52 -7.52
N GLN A 47 12.86 15.14 -6.43
CA GLN A 47 14.11 15.72 -5.99
C GLN A 47 15.30 14.85 -6.47
N LYS A 48 16.45 15.47 -6.81
CA LYS A 48 17.69 14.72 -7.07
C LYS A 48 18.27 14.17 -5.76
N GLN A 49 17.66 13.10 -5.25
CA GLN A 49 18.01 12.52 -3.97
C GLN A 49 19.21 11.58 -4.05
N ASP A 50 19.97 11.53 -2.97
CA ASP A 50 21.04 10.55 -2.79
C ASP A 50 20.53 9.25 -2.15
N ASN A 51 21.43 8.28 -1.98
CA ASN A 51 21.09 6.98 -1.39
C ASN A 51 20.67 7.08 0.09
N GLU A 52 21.19 8.03 0.85
CA GLU A 52 20.87 8.19 2.27
C GLU A 52 19.43 8.65 2.44
N GLN A 53 19.02 9.62 1.64
CA GLN A 53 17.64 10.11 1.63
C GLN A 53 16.65 9.02 1.20
N MET A 54 17.00 8.20 0.19
CA MET A 54 16.18 7.05 -0.21
C MET A 54 16.08 5.99 0.91
N GLN A 55 17.13 5.78 1.70
CA GLN A 55 17.07 4.89 2.87
C GLN A 55 16.13 5.44 3.94
N HIS A 56 16.22 6.74 4.25
CA HIS A 56 15.31 7.38 5.20
C HIS A 56 13.85 7.30 4.76
N LEU A 57 13.58 7.53 3.46
CA LEU A 57 12.26 7.31 2.88
C LEU A 57 11.80 5.86 3.13
N PHE A 58 12.62 4.89 2.80
CA PHE A 58 12.27 3.47 2.93
C PHE A 58 11.92 3.10 4.39
N ILE A 59 12.67 3.60 5.37
CA ILE A 59 12.38 3.41 6.80
C ILE A 59 11.00 4.00 7.15
N ARG A 60 10.71 5.22 6.66
CA ARG A 60 9.42 5.87 6.90
C ARG A 60 8.26 5.10 6.27
N LEU A 61 8.44 4.59 5.05
CA LEU A 61 7.45 3.74 4.38
C LEU A 61 7.23 2.43 5.14
N LYS A 62 8.28 1.83 5.72
CA LYS A 62 8.15 0.63 6.56
C LYS A 62 7.31 0.90 7.81
N GLU A 63 7.47 2.07 8.45
CA GLU A 63 6.64 2.45 9.60
C GLU A 63 5.17 2.73 9.22
N ILE A 64 4.93 3.36 8.06
CA ILE A 64 3.57 3.50 7.52
C ILE A 64 2.96 2.14 7.24
N TYR A 65 3.71 1.23 6.61
CA TYR A 65 3.26 -0.15 6.35
C TYR A 65 2.88 -0.87 7.64
N LYS A 66 3.72 -0.83 8.69
CA LYS A 66 3.39 -1.43 9.99
C LYS A 66 2.13 -0.83 10.62
N THR A 67 1.94 0.48 10.46
CA THR A 67 0.80 1.21 11.01
C THR A 67 -0.48 0.85 10.29
N MET A 68 -0.47 0.82 8.96
CA MET A 68 -1.65 0.43 8.18
C MET A 68 -1.90 -1.08 8.19
N ASN A 69 -0.90 -1.92 8.43
CA ASN A 69 -1.02 -3.38 8.42
C ASN A 69 -1.28 -3.97 9.82
N GLN A 70 -1.88 -3.20 10.72
CA GLN A 70 -2.26 -3.69 12.04
C GLN A 70 -3.43 -4.68 11.98
N PRO A 71 -3.53 -5.63 12.91
CA PRO A 71 -4.69 -6.50 13.05
C PRO A 71 -5.99 -5.70 13.28
N ARG A 72 -7.12 -6.28 12.85
CA ARG A 72 -8.52 -5.88 13.06
C ARG A 72 -9.00 -4.64 12.33
N ILE A 73 -8.16 -3.63 12.15
CA ILE A 73 -8.54 -2.32 11.57
C ILE A 73 -7.66 -1.97 10.37
N GLY A 74 -6.61 -2.74 10.12
CA GLY A 74 -5.65 -2.50 9.07
C GLY A 74 -5.76 -3.43 7.88
N LEU A 75 -4.86 -3.22 6.93
CA LEU A 75 -4.71 -3.98 5.70
C LEU A 75 -4.60 -5.50 5.94
N SER A 76 -4.04 -5.92 7.07
CA SER A 76 -3.84 -7.35 7.36
C SER A 76 -5.13 -8.16 7.28
N ASP A 77 -6.19 -7.67 7.92
CA ASP A 77 -7.50 -8.30 7.98
C ASP A 77 -8.50 -7.72 6.96
N TYR A 78 -8.06 -6.73 6.15
CA TYR A 78 -8.92 -6.10 5.16
C TYR A 78 -9.35 -7.10 4.07
N PHE A 79 -10.65 -7.13 3.79
CA PHE A 79 -11.26 -8.05 2.84
C PHE A 79 -12.33 -7.34 2.04
N ILE A 80 -12.31 -7.53 0.72
CA ILE A 80 -13.25 -6.90 -0.20
C ILE A 80 -14.52 -7.74 -0.24
N TRP A 81 -15.64 -7.17 0.18
CA TRP A 81 -16.94 -7.80 0.04
C TRP A 81 -17.61 -7.40 -1.28
N LYS A 82 -18.02 -8.40 -2.06
CA LYS A 82 -18.91 -8.26 -3.22
C LYS A 82 -19.97 -9.35 -3.18
N ASP A 83 -21.15 -9.04 -3.70
CA ASP A 83 -22.27 -9.97 -3.76
C ASP A 83 -22.03 -11.10 -4.78
N ASP A 84 -21.38 -10.78 -5.90
CA ASP A 84 -20.94 -11.78 -6.86
C ASP A 84 -19.70 -12.53 -6.32
N TYR A 85 -19.80 -13.86 -6.29
CA TYR A 85 -18.75 -14.72 -5.74
C TYR A 85 -17.45 -14.65 -6.55
N GLU A 86 -17.54 -14.71 -7.88
CA GLU A 86 -16.36 -14.73 -8.75
C GLU A 86 -15.64 -13.38 -8.71
N GLU A 87 -16.39 -12.28 -8.75
CA GLU A 87 -15.82 -10.95 -8.59
C GLU A 87 -15.17 -10.76 -7.21
N ARG A 88 -15.76 -11.32 -6.14
CA ARG A 88 -15.20 -11.26 -4.80
C ARG A 88 -13.88 -12.01 -4.70
N VAL A 89 -13.82 -13.23 -5.25
CA VAL A 89 -12.59 -14.04 -5.27
C VAL A 89 -11.49 -13.29 -6.02
N LYS A 90 -11.78 -12.84 -7.25
CA LYS A 90 -10.81 -12.13 -8.09
C LYS A 90 -10.29 -10.83 -7.45
N ALA A 91 -11.16 -10.08 -6.78
CA ALA A 91 -10.78 -8.85 -6.09
C ALA A 91 -9.82 -9.13 -4.92
N ASN A 92 -10.12 -10.15 -4.10
CA ASN A 92 -9.28 -10.52 -2.97
C ASN A 92 -7.97 -11.19 -3.40
N GLU A 93 -7.95 -11.98 -4.48
CA GLU A 93 -6.70 -12.50 -5.06
C GLU A 93 -5.75 -11.36 -5.48
N SER A 94 -6.30 -10.32 -6.13
CA SER A 94 -5.53 -9.16 -6.55
C SER A 94 -4.98 -8.38 -5.33
N LEU A 95 -5.80 -8.25 -4.28
CA LEU A 95 -5.39 -7.62 -3.03
C LEU A 95 -4.31 -8.43 -2.31
N ASP A 96 -4.42 -9.75 -2.25
CA ASP A 96 -3.47 -10.63 -1.55
C ASP A 96 -2.10 -10.61 -2.22
N ILE A 97 -2.05 -10.57 -3.56
CA ILE A 97 -0.79 -10.38 -4.30
C ILE A 97 -0.08 -9.09 -3.86
N ILE A 98 -0.83 -7.99 -3.70
CA ILE A 98 -0.27 -6.71 -3.24
C ILE A 98 0.23 -6.83 -1.80
N LYS A 99 -0.56 -7.43 -0.90
CA LYS A 99 -0.17 -7.65 0.50
C LYS A 99 1.13 -8.45 0.60
N ASP A 100 1.23 -9.54 -0.15
CA ASP A 100 2.41 -10.41 -0.17
C ASP A 100 3.64 -9.68 -0.70
N ARG A 101 3.51 -8.89 -1.77
CA ARG A 101 4.63 -8.10 -2.31
C ARG A 101 5.08 -7.01 -1.34
N LEU A 102 4.14 -6.31 -0.69
CA LEU A 102 4.47 -5.33 0.36
C LEU A 102 5.20 -6.00 1.53
N PHE A 103 4.73 -7.17 1.97
CA PHE A 103 5.38 -7.94 3.02
C PHE A 103 6.82 -8.31 2.63
N GLN A 104 7.05 -8.84 1.43
CA GLN A 104 8.38 -9.21 0.93
C GLN A 104 9.34 -8.02 0.81
N LEU A 105 8.83 -6.83 0.45
CA LEU A 105 9.65 -5.63 0.35
C LEU A 105 10.04 -5.09 1.73
N PHE A 106 9.19 -5.25 2.75
CA PHE A 106 9.43 -4.73 4.09
C PHE A 106 9.96 -5.74 5.10
N SER A 107 9.95 -7.05 4.80
CA SER A 107 10.48 -8.12 5.66
C SER A 107 11.97 -7.98 5.92
#